data_AF-A0A645HCW8-F1
#
_entry.id   AF-A0A645HCW8-F1
#
_cell.length_a   1.000
_cell.length_b   1.000
_cell.length_c   1.000
_cell.angle_alpha   90.00
_cell.angle_beta   90.00
_cell.angle_gamma   90.00
#
_symmetry.space_group_name_H-M   'P 1'
#
loop_
_entity.id
_entity.type
_entity.pdbx_description
1 polymer ?
#
loop_
_entity_poly.entity_id
_entity_poly.type
_entity_poly.pdbx_seq_one_letter_code
_entity_poly.pdbx_strand_id
1 'polypeptide(L)'
;MGVLPLPSSANGAPSFKIGEGDAWGVSKTSKNKAACWALLAYLARPEVGTEWSTVSGTLPTIAGASAADSYAIDCYRKAVTDTNGFVQYDNLFDRKYYPNGMWGIMATSVSLLFGNPDNVKPAVDYLKTGYLELYNM
;
A
#
# COMPACT_ATOMS: atom_id res chain seq x y z
N MET A 1 -18.15 2.23 -8.93
CA MET A 1 -16.83 1.57 -9.01
C MET A 1 -16.78 0.49 -7.93
N GLY A 2 -15.99 -0.56 -8.09
CA GLY A 2 -15.89 -1.64 -7.08
C GLY A 2 -14.47 -1.76 -6.52
N VAL A 3 -14.35 -2.43 -5.38
CA VAL A 3 -13.06 -2.86 -4.81
C VAL A 3 -13.07 -4.38 -4.81
N LEU A 4 -11.98 -4.99 -5.27
CA LEU A 4 -11.76 -6.43 -5.24
C LEU A 4 -10.42 -6.70 -4.54
N PRO A 5 -10.32 -7.76 -3.73
CA PRO A 5 -9.01 -8.20 -3.25
C PRO A 5 -8.19 -8.74 -4.44
N LEU A 6 -6.87 -8.73 -4.31
CA LEU A 6 -6.00 -9.37 -5.28
C LEU A 6 -6.29 -10.88 -5.29
N PRO A 7 -6.55 -11.48 -6.47
CA PRO A 7 -6.82 -12.90 -6.55
C PRO A 7 -5.61 -13.72 -6.13
N SER A 8 -5.85 -14.91 -5.59
CA SER A 8 -4.78 -15.87 -5.35
C SER A 8 -4.31 -16.47 -6.68
N SER A 9 -2.99 -16.64 -6.86
CA SER A 9 -2.41 -17.29 -8.04
C SER A 9 -2.49 -18.83 -7.98
N ALA A 10 -2.88 -19.38 -6.83
CA ALA A 10 -3.05 -20.81 -6.58
C ALA A 10 -4.28 -21.04 -5.69
N ASN A 11 -4.46 -22.26 -5.19
CA ASN A 11 -5.47 -22.54 -4.17
C ASN A 11 -5.12 -21.79 -2.88
N GLY A 12 -5.80 -20.68 -2.62
CA GLY A 12 -5.57 -19.83 -1.46
C GLY A 12 -6.57 -18.69 -1.36
N ALA A 13 -6.53 -17.98 -0.22
CA ALA A 13 -7.37 -16.80 -0.04
C ALA A 13 -6.88 -15.63 -0.91
N PRO A 14 -7.80 -14.83 -1.48
CA PRO A 14 -7.44 -13.56 -2.07
C PRO A 14 -6.92 -12.61 -0.98
N SER A 15 -6.17 -11.57 -1.36
CA SER A 15 -5.51 -10.69 -0.41
C SER A 15 -5.78 -9.21 -0.62
N PHE A 16 -5.94 -8.47 0.48
CA PHE A 16 -5.79 -7.03 0.50
C PHE A 16 -4.37 -6.67 0.93
N LYS A 17 -3.76 -5.72 0.22
CA LYS A 17 -2.46 -5.18 0.62
C LYS A 17 -2.70 -4.07 1.63
N ILE A 18 -2.29 -4.32 2.87
CA ILE A 18 -2.43 -3.41 3.99
C ILE A 18 -1.04 -3.06 4.53
N GLY A 19 -0.88 -1.87 5.07
CA GLY A 19 0.40 -1.40 5.58
C GLY A 19 0.34 0.11 5.75
N GLU A 20 1.50 0.75 5.74
CA GLU A 20 1.56 2.21 5.72
C GLU A 20 0.92 2.75 4.42
N GLY A 21 -0.17 3.50 4.59
CA GLY A 21 -0.69 4.39 3.55
C GLY A 21 0.09 5.69 3.57
N ASP A 22 -0.63 6.80 3.74
CA ASP A 22 0.01 8.07 4.08
C ASP A 22 0.58 8.01 5.51
N ALA A 23 1.81 8.50 5.67
CA ALA A 23 2.50 8.54 6.96
C ALA A 23 3.27 9.85 7.12
N TRP A 24 3.37 10.34 8.36
CA TRP A 24 3.98 11.63 8.68
C TRP A 24 5.11 11.43 9.68
N GLY A 25 6.31 11.86 9.29
CA GLY A 25 7.50 11.78 10.13
C GLY A 25 8.09 13.17 10.41
N VAL A 26 8.64 13.36 11.62
CA VAL A 26 9.44 14.53 11.94
C VAL A 26 10.92 14.22 11.70
N SER A 27 11.57 15.00 10.84
CA SER A 27 13.02 14.88 10.65
C SER A 27 13.76 15.09 11.99
N LYS A 28 14.68 14.16 12.31
CA LYS A 28 15.51 14.22 13.52
C LYS A 28 16.35 15.51 13.60
N THR A 29 16.70 16.09 12.45
CA THR A 29 17.53 17.30 12.33
C THR A 29 16.73 18.58 12.11
N SER A 30 15.39 18.51 12.11
CA SER A 30 14.52 19.69 11.96
C SER A 30 14.85 20.77 12.99
N LYS A 31 14.90 22.03 12.54
CA LYS A 31 15.03 23.21 13.40
C LYS A 31 13.68 23.71 13.92
N ASN A 32 12.57 23.20 13.36
CA ASN A 32 11.20 23.61 13.69
C ASN A 32 10.40 22.49 14.39
N LYS A 33 11.04 21.71 15.25
CA LYS A 33 10.43 20.51 15.88
C LYS A 33 9.11 20.80 16.59
N ALA A 34 9.01 21.93 17.31
CA ALA A 34 7.78 22.29 18.02
C ALA A 34 6.58 22.42 17.07
N ALA A 35 6.76 23.10 15.93
CA ALA A 35 5.72 23.22 14.91
C ALA A 35 5.38 21.87 14.27
N CYS A 36 6.39 21.04 13.95
CA CYS A 36 6.16 19.69 13.42
C CYS A 36 5.35 18.81 14.38
N TRP A 37 5.66 18.84 15.67
CA TRP A 37 4.91 18.09 16.69
C TRP A 37 3.50 18.64 16.89
N ALA A 38 3.32 19.96 16.83
CA ALA A 38 1.98 20.57 16.89
C ALA A 38 1.10 20.10 15.70
N LEU A 39 1.68 19.99 14.50
CA LEU A 39 0.98 19.44 13.34
C LEU A 39 0.62 17.96 13.54
N LEU A 40 1.56 17.12 14.00
CA LEU A 40 1.27 15.71 14.27
C LEU A 40 0.18 15.55 15.34
N ALA A 41 0.19 16.38 16.38
CA ALA A 41 -0.84 16.37 17.41
C ALA A 41 -2.22 16.78 16.87
N TYR A 42 -2.27 17.67 15.87
CA TYR A 42 -3.50 17.99 15.16
C TYR A 42 -3.99 16.83 14.29
N LEU A 43 -3.10 16.23 13.49
CA LEU A 43 -3.43 15.09 12.61
C LEU A 43 -3.86 13.84 13.39
N ALA A 44 -3.38 13.68 14.62
CA ALA A 44 -3.74 12.57 15.50
C ALA A 44 -5.10 12.71 16.19
N ARG A 45 -5.86 13.78 15.92
CA ARG A 45 -7.20 13.95 16.50
C ARG A 45 -8.24 13.10 15.75
N PRO A 46 -9.20 12.46 16.45
CA PRO A 46 -10.18 11.58 15.81
C PRO A 46 -10.99 12.24 14.69
N GLU A 47 -11.39 13.50 14.87
CA GLU A 47 -12.15 14.25 13.88
C GLU A 47 -11.34 14.50 12.59
N VAL A 48 -10.03 14.78 12.74
CA VAL A 48 -9.12 14.98 11.61
C VAL A 48 -8.85 13.65 10.89
N GLY A 49 -8.65 12.57 11.65
CA GLY A 49 -8.52 11.23 11.09
C GLY A 49 -9.77 10.78 10.32
N THR A 50 -10.96 11.13 10.82
CA THR A 50 -12.25 10.85 10.16
C THR A 50 -12.37 11.57 8.82
N GLU A 51 -12.05 12.87 8.81
CA GLU A 51 -12.05 13.67 7.59
C GLU A 51 -11.04 13.13 6.58
N TRP A 52 -9.81 12.82 7.03
CA TRP A 52 -8.77 12.26 6.18
C TRP A 52 -9.20 10.95 5.53
N SER A 53 -9.70 9.98 6.31
CA SER A 53 -10.17 8.70 5.80
C SER A 53 -11.35 8.82 4.83
N THR A 54 -12.25 9.77 5.10
CA THR A 54 -13.41 10.03 4.23
C THR A 54 -12.96 10.55 2.86
N VAL A 55 -12.06 11.54 2.84
CA VAL A 55 -11.58 12.16 1.59
C VAL A 55 -10.61 11.26 0.83
N SER A 56 -9.69 10.59 1.52
CA SER A 56 -8.69 9.71 0.90
C SER A 56 -9.24 8.34 0.49
N GLY A 57 -10.40 7.94 1.02
CA GLY A 57 -10.95 6.60 0.80
C GLY A 57 -10.11 5.50 1.48
N THR A 58 -9.34 5.84 2.51
CA THR A 58 -8.46 4.92 3.25
C THR A 58 -9.04 4.55 4.61
N LEU A 59 -8.65 3.38 5.13
CA LEU A 59 -9.10 2.93 6.44
C LEU A 59 -8.59 3.88 7.54
N PRO A 60 -9.42 4.22 8.54
CA PRO A 60 -8.99 5.07 9.65
C PRO A 60 -7.98 4.32 10.53
N THR A 61 -6.87 4.99 10.82
CA THR A 61 -5.77 4.47 11.65
C THR A 61 -5.64 5.19 13.00
N ILE A 62 -6.35 6.31 13.16
CA ILE A 62 -6.43 7.05 14.42
C ILE A 62 -7.55 6.47 15.29
N ALA A 63 -7.24 6.19 16.56
CA ALA A 63 -8.22 5.67 17.50
C ALA A 63 -9.40 6.65 17.66
N GLY A 64 -10.62 6.13 17.54
CA GLY A 64 -11.85 6.93 17.62
C GLY A 64 -12.25 7.62 16.31
N ALA A 65 -11.44 7.56 15.25
CA ALA A 65 -11.83 8.03 13.93
C ALA A 65 -12.78 7.04 13.24
N SER A 66 -13.61 7.56 12.34
CA SER A 66 -14.59 6.79 11.57
C SER A 66 -14.38 6.97 10.06
N ALA A 67 -14.87 6.02 9.29
CA ALA A 67 -15.02 6.13 7.84
C ALA A 67 -16.39 5.57 7.42
N ALA A 68 -17.42 5.96 8.16
CA ALA A 68 -18.79 5.52 7.89
C ALA A 68 -19.32 6.07 6.56
N ASP A 69 -18.93 7.31 6.20
CA ASP A 69 -19.43 7.99 5.00
C ASP A 69 -18.54 7.77 3.76
N SER A 70 -17.58 6.85 3.82
CA SER A 70 -16.64 6.60 2.73
C SER A 70 -17.09 5.47 1.81
N TYR A 71 -17.52 5.83 0.60
CA TYR A 71 -17.92 4.86 -0.44
C TYR A 71 -16.84 3.82 -0.75
N ALA A 72 -15.57 4.23 -0.79
CA ALA A 72 -14.45 3.31 -1.06
C ALA A 72 -14.31 2.25 0.04
N ILE A 73 -14.51 2.65 1.30
CA ILE A 73 -14.46 1.76 2.45
C ILE A 73 -15.68 0.83 2.50
N ASP A 74 -16.85 1.30 2.09
CA ASP A 74 -18.02 0.43 1.95
C ASP A 74 -17.83 -0.63 0.87
N CYS A 75 -17.20 -0.27 -0.26
CA CYS A 75 -16.81 -1.23 -1.29
C CYS A 75 -15.83 -2.28 -0.74
N TYR A 76 -14.83 -1.86 0.05
CA TYR A 76 -13.91 -2.77 0.72
C TYR A 76 -14.62 -3.71 1.71
N ARG A 77 -15.49 -3.18 2.59
CA ARG A 77 -16.26 -3.97 3.56
C ARG A 77 -17.15 -5.00 2.86
N LYS A 78 -17.80 -4.59 1.75
CA LYS A 78 -18.57 -5.48 0.91
C LYS A 78 -17.70 -6.59 0.30
N ALA A 79 -16.53 -6.26 -0.23
CA ALA A 79 -15.62 -7.25 -0.79
C ALA A 79 -15.14 -8.27 0.25
N VAL A 80 -14.85 -7.83 1.48
CA VAL A 80 -14.54 -8.76 2.60
C VAL A 80 -15.75 -9.65 2.92
N THR A 81 -16.96 -9.09 2.95
CA THR A 81 -18.19 -9.85 3.20
C THR A 81 -18.45 -10.88 2.09
N ASP A 82 -18.28 -10.51 0.82
CA ASP A 82 -18.49 -11.37 -0.34
C ASP A 82 -17.51 -12.56 -0.39
N THR A 83 -16.35 -12.44 0.28
CA THR A 83 -15.41 -13.56 0.49
C THR A 83 -15.73 -14.42 1.71
N ASN A 84 -16.85 -14.19 2.41
CA ASN A 84 -17.17 -14.80 3.70
C ASN A 84 -16.05 -14.63 4.74
N GLY A 85 -15.32 -13.50 4.67
CA GLY A 85 -14.16 -13.25 5.53
C GLY A 85 -12.92 -14.07 5.18
N PHE A 86 -12.96 -14.91 4.13
CA PHE A 86 -11.81 -15.66 3.63
C PHE A 86 -10.89 -14.76 2.80
N VAL A 87 -10.20 -13.85 3.49
CA VAL A 87 -9.22 -12.91 2.92
C VAL A 87 -7.95 -12.90 3.75
N GLN A 88 -6.83 -12.67 3.08
CA GLN A 88 -5.54 -12.44 3.70
C GLN A 88 -5.17 -10.96 3.68
N TYR A 89 -4.39 -10.56 4.67
CA TYR A 89 -3.86 -9.22 4.80
C TYR A 89 -2.34 -9.32 4.89
N ASP A 90 -1.63 -8.66 3.97
CA ASP A 90 -0.17 -8.61 3.97
C ASP A 90 0.32 -7.25 3.45
N ASN A 91 1.58 -6.94 3.70
CA ASN A 91 2.21 -5.72 3.19
C ASN A 91 2.44 -5.80 1.67
N LEU A 92 2.75 -4.66 1.06
CA LEU A 92 3.26 -4.63 -0.30
C LEU A 92 4.56 -5.45 -0.38
N PHE A 93 4.66 -6.28 -1.41
CA PHE A 93 5.73 -7.27 -1.56
C PHE A 93 7.11 -6.62 -1.59
N ASP A 94 7.27 -5.51 -2.31
CA ASP A 94 8.52 -4.78 -2.44
C ASP A 94 9.01 -4.24 -1.08
N ARG A 95 8.10 -3.74 -0.25
CA ARG A 95 8.44 -3.19 1.08
C ARG A 95 8.97 -4.25 2.05
N LYS A 96 8.62 -5.52 1.83
CA LYS A 96 8.95 -6.63 2.75
C LYS A 96 10.08 -7.52 2.24
N TYR A 97 10.17 -7.70 0.93
CA TYR A 97 11.04 -8.72 0.32
C TYR A 97 12.03 -8.17 -0.70
N TYR A 98 11.92 -6.90 -1.09
CA TYR A 98 12.90 -6.28 -1.97
C TYR A 98 13.83 -5.32 -1.23
N PRO A 99 15.08 -5.19 -1.70
CA PRO A 99 15.92 -4.07 -1.30
C PRO A 99 15.30 -2.74 -1.79
N ASN A 100 15.61 -1.66 -1.08
CA ASN A 100 15.18 -0.31 -1.42
C ASN A 100 15.60 0.02 -2.87
N GLY A 101 14.68 0.59 -3.65
CA GLY A 101 14.91 0.95 -5.06
C GLY A 101 14.25 0.01 -6.07
N MET A 102 13.78 -1.17 -5.66
CA MET A 102 13.18 -2.15 -6.57
C MET A 102 11.83 -1.75 -7.17
N TRP A 103 11.10 -0.80 -6.59
CA TRP A 103 9.78 -0.38 -7.09
C TRP A 103 9.82 0.01 -8.59
N GLY A 104 10.77 0.88 -8.96
CA GLY A 104 10.93 1.32 -10.35
C GLY A 104 11.37 0.19 -11.29
N ILE A 105 12.25 -0.70 -10.82
CA ILE A 105 12.72 -1.86 -11.58
C ILE A 105 11.56 -2.83 -11.85
N MET A 106 10.73 -3.09 -10.84
CA MET A 106 9.53 -3.91 -10.96
C MET A 106 8.54 -3.32 -11.97
N ALA A 107 8.28 -2.00 -11.91
CA ALA A 107 7.39 -1.33 -12.87
C ALA A 107 7.89 -1.44 -14.32
N THR A 108 9.20 -1.29 -14.54
CA THR A 108 9.81 -1.45 -15.87
C THR A 108 9.73 -2.91 -16.35
N SER A 109 10.01 -3.88 -15.49
CA SER A 109 9.89 -5.31 -15.80
C SER A 109 8.47 -5.66 -16.29
N VAL A 110 7.43 -5.20 -15.57
CA VAL A 110 6.03 -5.42 -15.97
C VAL A 110 5.71 -4.68 -17.28
N SER A 111 6.26 -3.49 -17.50
CA SER A 111 6.06 -2.74 -18.75
C SER A 111 6.65 -3.47 -19.97
N LEU A 112 7.78 -4.17 -19.82
CA LEU A 112 8.34 -5.01 -20.88
C LEU A 112 7.40 -6.15 -21.28
N LEU A 113 6.74 -6.77 -20.29
CA LEU A 113 5.76 -7.83 -20.51
C LEU A 113 4.48 -7.30 -21.18
N PHE A 114 3.98 -6.13 -20.78
CA PHE A 114 2.81 -5.52 -21.42
C PHE A 114 3.09 -4.98 -22.83
N GLY A 115 4.34 -4.60 -23.12
CA GLY A 115 4.74 -4.22 -24.48
C GLY A 115 4.76 -5.39 -25.47
N ASN A 116 5.07 -6.60 -24.99
CA ASN A 116 4.94 -7.84 -25.76
C ASN A 116 4.80 -9.03 -24.80
N PRO A 117 3.70 -9.81 -24.86
CA PRO A 117 3.49 -10.94 -23.96
C PRO A 117 4.56 -12.04 -24.06
N ASP A 118 5.31 -12.12 -25.17
CA ASP A 118 6.42 -13.08 -25.32
C ASP A 118 7.69 -12.64 -24.53
N ASN A 119 7.72 -11.42 -24.00
CA ASN A 119 8.84 -10.89 -23.23
C ASN A 119 8.92 -11.41 -21.77
N VAL A 120 8.29 -12.55 -21.44
CA VAL A 120 8.34 -13.12 -20.08
C VAL A 120 9.79 -13.24 -19.59
N LYS A 121 10.67 -13.86 -20.39
CA LYS A 121 12.08 -14.04 -20.00
C LYS A 121 12.83 -12.70 -19.86
N PRO A 122 12.80 -11.78 -20.85
CA PRO A 122 13.38 -10.44 -20.70
C PRO A 122 12.90 -9.68 -19.44
N ALA A 123 11.60 -9.73 -19.15
CA ALA A 123 11.02 -9.08 -17.97
C ALA A 123 11.59 -9.67 -16.66
N VAL A 124 11.66 -11.00 -16.57
CA VAL A 124 12.22 -11.72 -15.41
C VAL A 124 13.72 -11.44 -15.26
N ASP A 125 14.48 -11.47 -16.35
CA ASP A 125 15.92 -11.20 -16.34
C ASP A 125 16.20 -9.75 -15.87
N TYR A 126 15.42 -8.77 -16.35
CA TYR A 126 15.54 -7.37 -15.90
C TYR A 126 15.29 -7.23 -14.40
N LEU A 127 14.22 -7.84 -13.89
CA LEU A 127 13.88 -7.84 -12.47
C LEU A 127 14.98 -8.50 -11.62
N LYS A 128 15.51 -9.63 -12.07
CA LYS A 128 16.58 -10.37 -11.38
C LYS A 128 17.87 -9.57 -11.32
N THR A 129 18.30 -8.98 -12.44
CA THR A 129 19.52 -8.16 -12.49
C THR A 129 19.41 -6.99 -11.51
N GLY A 130 18.31 -6.24 -11.55
CA GLY A 130 18.11 -5.12 -10.64
C GLY A 130 18.05 -5.54 -9.17
N TYR A 131 17.45 -6.69 -8.85
CA TYR A 131 17.48 -7.24 -7.50
C TYR A 131 18.91 -7.55 -7.04
N LEU A 132 19.70 -8.26 -7.86
CA LEU A 132 21.06 -8.66 -7.50
C LEU A 132 22.00 -7.46 -7.36
N GLU A 133 21.82 -6.43 -8.18
CA GLU A 133 22.59 -5.19 -8.08
C GLU A 133 22.29 -4.48 -6.76
N LEU A 134 21.01 -4.29 -6.41
CA LEU A 134 20.62 -3.60 -5.17
C LEU A 134 20.87 -4.42 -3.89
N TYR A 135 20.81 -5.74 -3.96
CA TYR A 135 21.02 -6.62 -2.80
C TYR A 135 22.50 -6.74 -2.42
N ASN A 136 23.41 -6.59 -3.40
CA ASN A 136 24.85 -6.71 -3.18
C ASN A 136 25.54 -5.36 -2.86
N MET A 137 24.77 -4.28 -2.70
CA MET A 137 25.23 -2.96 -2.24
C MET A 137 25.11 -2.82 -0.73
#